data_AF-A0A8H4ZGS8-F1
#
_entry.id   AF-A0A8H4ZGS8-F1
#
_cell.length_a   1.000
_cell.length_b   1.000
_cell.length_c   1.000
_cell.angle_alpha   90.00
_cell.angle_beta   90.00
_cell.angle_gamma   90.00
#
_symmetry.space_group_name_H-M   'P 1'
#
loop_
_entity.id
_entity.type
_entity.pdbx_description
1 polymer ?
#
loop_
_entity_poly.entity_id
_entity_poly.type
_entity_poly.pdbx_seq_one_letter_code
_entity_poly.pdbx_strand_id
1 'polypeptide(L)'
;MPVQLLPASAASFAPRASSVDVALGSKVEPWLTQTLKRINRVKRPLNSVLQHQRCLTEILSSPNAIWTLTSLMLPKTPESGFKRDASNPLFEAIMNYVLVHVEAYVVHVDMVLRNEVSYKL
;
A
#
# COMPACT_ATOMS: atom_id res chain seq x y z
N MET A 1 -5.54 25.62 -15.62
CA MET A 1 -6.08 24.61 -14.68
C MET A 1 -4.96 24.19 -13.75
N PRO A 2 -5.18 24.05 -12.44
CA PRO A 2 -4.15 23.55 -11.55
C PRO A 2 -3.77 22.12 -11.98
N VAL A 3 -2.48 21.82 -12.01
CA VAL A 3 -1.98 20.47 -12.32
C VAL A 3 -2.51 19.55 -11.23
N GLN A 4 -3.45 18.68 -11.59
CA GLN A 4 -4.00 17.71 -10.67
C GLN A 4 -2.90 16.68 -10.39
N LEU A 5 -2.29 16.78 -9.21
CA LEU A 5 -1.16 15.95 -8.79
C LEU A 5 -1.52 14.48 -8.57
N LEU A 6 -2.80 14.18 -8.34
CA LEU A 6 -3.28 12.84 -7.99
C LEU A 6 -4.56 12.46 -8.76
N PRO A 7 -4.73 11.19 -9.15
CA PRO A 7 -5.95 10.73 -9.81
C PRO A 7 -7.17 10.90 -8.90
N ALA A 8 -8.37 10.98 -9.47
CA ALA A 8 -9.62 11.14 -8.71
C ALA A 8 -9.85 10.02 -7.67
N SER A 9 -9.29 8.83 -7.89
CA SER A 9 -9.31 7.71 -6.95
C SER A 9 -8.56 7.98 -5.64
N ALA A 10 -7.64 8.95 -5.64
CA ALA A 10 -6.93 9.39 -4.45
C ALA A 10 -7.78 10.27 -3.52
N ALA A 11 -8.94 10.75 -3.98
CA ALA A 11 -9.83 11.55 -3.14
C ALA A 11 -10.30 10.77 -1.90
N SER A 12 -10.48 11.46 -0.78
CA SER A 12 -11.03 10.88 0.44
C SER A 12 -12.37 10.19 0.16
N PHE A 13 -12.57 9.00 0.73
CA PHE A 13 -13.79 8.19 0.56
C PHE A 13 -14.10 7.67 -0.87
N ALA A 14 -13.28 8.01 -1.88
CA ALA A 14 -13.44 7.42 -3.21
C ALA A 14 -13.20 5.89 -3.15
N PRO A 15 -13.91 5.09 -3.96
CA PRO A 15 -13.62 3.66 -4.03
C PRO A 15 -12.20 3.43 -4.58
N ARG A 16 -11.61 2.29 -4.21
CA ARG A 16 -10.32 1.86 -4.77
C ARG A 16 -10.47 1.67 -6.28
N ALA A 17 -9.59 2.29 -7.05
CA ALA A 17 -9.57 2.11 -8.50
C ALA A 17 -9.18 0.68 -8.88
N SER A 18 -9.75 0.19 -9.97
CA SER A 18 -9.38 -1.10 -10.56
C SER A 18 -7.99 -1.09 -11.21
N SER A 19 -7.43 0.10 -11.46
CA SER A 19 -6.12 0.29 -12.05
C SER A 19 -5.38 1.44 -11.36
N VAL A 20 -4.11 1.20 -11.04
CA VAL A 20 -3.18 2.19 -10.50
C VAL A 20 -2.51 2.95 -11.64
N ASP A 21 -2.40 4.27 -11.49
CA ASP A 21 -1.69 5.08 -12.49
C ASP A 21 -0.18 5.00 -12.27
N VAL A 22 0.56 4.62 -13.30
CA VAL A 22 2.01 4.43 -13.23
C VAL A 22 2.64 5.17 -14.40
N ALA A 23 3.47 6.15 -14.09
CA ALA A 23 4.30 6.87 -15.05
C ALA A 23 5.77 6.51 -14.84
N LEU A 24 6.37 5.85 -15.83
CA LEU A 24 7.80 5.54 -15.85
C LEU A 24 8.53 6.46 -16.84
N GLY A 25 9.79 6.81 -16.52
CA GLY A 25 10.67 7.56 -17.40
C GLY A 25 11.05 6.78 -18.68
N SER A 26 11.73 7.48 -19.60
CA SER A 26 12.17 6.91 -20.90
C SER A 26 13.22 5.79 -20.77
N LYS A 27 13.94 5.76 -19.64
CA LYS A 27 14.88 4.69 -19.28
C LYS A 27 14.35 3.97 -18.05
N VAL A 28 14.39 2.64 -18.10
CA VAL A 28 14.06 1.81 -16.94
C VAL A 28 15.33 1.51 -16.18
N GLU A 29 15.30 1.78 -14.88
CA GLU A 29 16.41 1.45 -14.00
C GLU A 29 16.58 -0.07 -13.84
N PRO A 30 17.83 -0.60 -13.86
CA PRO A 30 18.07 -2.05 -13.78
C PRO A 30 17.47 -2.72 -12.54
N TRP A 31 17.42 -2.01 -11.41
CA TRP A 31 16.85 -2.52 -10.16
C TRP A 31 15.35 -2.81 -10.29
N LEU A 32 14.62 -2.04 -11.11
CA LEU A 32 13.19 -2.21 -11.32
C LEU A 32 12.94 -3.49 -12.12
N THR A 33 13.72 -3.72 -13.17
CA THR A 33 13.66 -4.96 -13.95
C THR A 33 13.97 -6.18 -13.08
N GLN A 34 15.03 -6.13 -12.27
CA GLN A 34 15.39 -7.22 -11.37
C GLN A 34 14.29 -7.49 -10.34
N THR A 35 13.73 -6.44 -9.75
CA THR A 35 12.66 -6.53 -8.76
C THR A 35 11.40 -7.13 -9.36
N LEU A 36 10.95 -6.62 -10.52
CA LEU A 36 9.79 -7.16 -11.23
C LEU A 36 10.00 -8.63 -11.62
N LYS A 37 11.18 -9.01 -12.11
CA LYS A 37 11.48 -10.42 -12.41
C LYS A 37 11.44 -11.33 -11.17
N ARG A 38 11.85 -10.81 -10.01
CA ARG A 38 11.86 -11.56 -8.74
C ARG A 38 10.46 -11.75 -8.15
N ILE A 39 9.61 -10.72 -8.18
CA ILE A 39 8.29 -10.75 -7.52
C ILE A 39 7.19 -11.31 -8.41
N ASN A 40 7.35 -11.27 -9.73
CA ASN A 40 6.31 -11.67 -10.66
C ASN A 40 6.19 -13.19 -10.69
N ARG A 41 4.99 -13.70 -10.40
CA ARG A 41 4.69 -15.13 -10.46
C ARG A 41 4.65 -15.65 -11.89
N VAL A 42 4.26 -14.79 -12.84
CA VAL A 42 4.17 -15.13 -14.27
C VAL A 42 5.38 -14.55 -14.99
N LYS A 43 6.19 -15.41 -15.60
CA LYS A 43 7.33 -14.98 -16.42
C LYS A 43 6.82 -14.28 -17.66
N ARG A 44 7.21 -13.02 -17.85
CA ARG A 44 6.87 -12.20 -19.01
C ARG A 44 8.09 -11.41 -19.47
N PRO A 45 8.19 -11.04 -20.77
CA PRO A 45 9.26 -10.19 -21.24
C PRO A 45 9.15 -8.78 -20.64
N LEU A 46 10.30 -8.23 -20.25
CA LEU A 46 10.46 -6.89 -19.67
C LEU A 46 11.60 -6.18 -20.41
N ASN A 47 11.35 -5.85 -21.67
CA ASN A 47 12.32 -5.30 -22.61
C ASN A 47 12.01 -3.84 -22.98
N SER A 48 10.80 -3.35 -22.70
CA SER A 48 10.40 -1.97 -22.96
C SER A 48 9.81 -1.27 -21.73
N VAL A 49 9.88 0.06 -21.70
CA VAL A 49 9.25 0.88 -20.63
C VAL A 49 7.77 0.52 -20.47
N LEU A 50 7.04 0.41 -21.58
CA LEU A 50 5.62 0.06 -21.58
C LEU A 50 5.35 -1.31 -20.94
N GLN A 51 6.24 -2.30 -21.17
CA GLN A 51 6.12 -3.62 -20.53
C GLN A 51 6.33 -3.54 -19.02
N HIS A 52 7.30 -2.74 -18.56
CA HIS A 52 7.53 -2.50 -17.13
C HIS A 52 6.36 -1.77 -16.49
N GLN A 53 5.86 -0.73 -17.16
CA GLN A 53 4.72 0.06 -16.69
C GLN A 53 3.47 -0.82 -16.54
N ARG A 54 3.14 -1.62 -17.56
CA ARG A 54 2.01 -2.58 -17.49
C ARG A 54 2.20 -3.61 -16.38
N CYS A 55 3.39 -4.20 -16.29
CA CYS A 55 3.70 -5.19 -15.26
C CYS A 55 3.55 -4.60 -13.84
N LEU A 56 4.08 -3.40 -13.61
CA LEU A 56 3.97 -2.73 -12.32
C LEU A 56 2.52 -2.33 -12.03
N THR A 57 1.81 -1.80 -13.02
CA THR A 57 0.38 -1.45 -12.92
C THR A 57 -0.44 -2.64 -12.47
N GLU A 58 -0.31 -3.81 -13.12
CA GLU A 58 -1.04 -5.02 -12.75
C GLU A 58 -0.74 -5.50 -11.34
N ILE A 59 0.54 -5.45 -10.92
CA ILE A 59 0.95 -5.87 -9.58
C ILE A 59 0.31 -4.96 -8.52
N LEU A 60 0.40 -3.63 -8.69
CA LEU A 60 -0.14 -2.66 -7.75
C LEU A 60 -1.67 -2.59 -7.77
N SER A 61 -2.29 -2.93 -8.89
CA SER A 61 -3.75 -2.98 -9.04
C SER A 61 -4.36 -4.25 -8.45
N SER A 62 -3.55 -5.23 -8.04
CA SER A 62 -4.03 -6.46 -7.40
C SER A 62 -4.80 -6.13 -6.12
N PRO A 63 -5.95 -6.78 -5.85
CA PRO A 63 -6.68 -6.59 -4.60
C PRO A 63 -5.82 -6.86 -3.36
N ASN A 64 -4.80 -7.73 -3.48
CA ASN A 64 -3.87 -8.10 -2.41
C ASN A 64 -2.67 -7.14 -2.27
N ALA A 65 -2.53 -6.14 -3.14
CA ALA A 65 -1.48 -5.12 -3.04
C ALA A 65 -1.88 -4.06 -1.99
N ILE A 66 -1.95 -4.50 -0.74
CA ILE A 66 -2.26 -3.69 0.44
C ILE A 66 -1.08 -3.86 1.40
N TRP A 67 -0.57 -2.74 1.91
CA TRP A 67 0.53 -2.70 2.85
C TRP A 67 0.01 -2.28 4.21
N THR A 68 0.37 -3.01 5.26
CA THR A 68 0.21 -2.54 6.64
C THR A 68 1.34 -1.56 6.94
N LEU A 69 1.01 -0.28 7.11
CA LEU A 69 1.99 0.77 7.41
C LEU A 69 2.37 0.76 8.89
N THR A 70 1.38 0.60 9.76
CA THR A 70 1.58 0.52 11.21
C THR A 70 0.44 -0.25 11.86
N SER A 71 0.67 -0.73 13.07
CA SER A 71 -0.33 -1.40 13.89
C SER A 71 -0.49 -0.64 15.20
N LEU A 72 -1.71 -0.23 15.49
CA LEU A 72 -2.05 0.51 16.68
C LEU A 72 -2.70 -0.44 17.67
N MET A 73 -2.21 -0.43 18.92
CA MET A 73 -2.84 -1.17 20.01
C MET A 73 -3.78 -0.21 20.74
N LEU A 74 -5.08 -0.43 20.61
CA LEU A 74 -6.11 0.46 21.14
C LEU A 74 -6.93 -0.28 22.21
N PRO A 75 -7.35 0.41 23.28
CA PRO A 75 -8.19 -0.20 24.30
C PRO A 75 -9.59 -0.48 23.72
N LYS A 76 -10.12 -1.69 23.99
CA LYS A 76 -11.46 -2.11 23.56
C LYS A 76 -12.58 -1.42 24.34
N THR A 77 -12.29 -1.05 25.59
CA THR A 77 -13.21 -0.40 26.51
C THR A 77 -12.48 0.76 27.22
N PRO A 78 -13.20 1.70 27.85
CA PRO A 78 -12.57 2.66 28.75
C PRO A 78 -11.81 1.92 29.87
N GLU A 79 -10.76 2.54 30.42
CA GLU A 79 -9.90 1.91 31.45
C GLU A 79 -10.67 1.44 32.70
N SER A 80 -11.81 2.08 33.00
CA SER A 80 -12.72 1.70 34.08
C SER A 80 -13.36 0.33 33.87
N GLY A 81 -13.44 -0.15 32.62
CA GLY A 81 -14.00 -1.43 32.22
C GLY A 81 -12.97 -2.49 31.87
N PHE A 82 -11.68 -2.27 32.19
CA PHE A 82 -10.64 -3.26 31.96
C PHE A 82 -10.85 -4.49 32.84
N LYS A 83 -10.74 -5.67 32.22
CA LYS A 83 -10.64 -6.93 32.95
C LYS A 83 -9.25 -7.00 33.55
N ARG A 84 -9.14 -6.75 34.85
CA ARG A 84 -7.86 -6.79 35.57
C ARG A 84 -7.66 -8.19 36.12
N ASP A 85 -6.54 -8.81 35.76
CA ASP A 85 -6.10 -10.05 36.38
C ASP A 85 -4.68 -9.85 36.88
N ALA A 86 -4.55 -9.69 38.20
CA ALA A 86 -3.27 -9.42 38.86
C ALA A 86 -2.25 -10.57 38.69
N SER A 87 -2.71 -11.77 38.30
CA SER A 87 -1.86 -12.94 38.14
C SER A 87 -1.27 -13.08 36.73
N ASN A 88 -1.87 -12.44 35.71
CA ASN A 88 -1.44 -12.61 34.32
C ASN A 88 -1.59 -11.32 33.48
N PRO A 89 -0.53 -10.49 33.41
CA PRO A 89 -0.55 -9.24 32.65
C PRO A 89 -0.68 -9.44 31.13
N LEU A 90 -0.27 -10.59 30.59
CA LEU A 90 -0.45 -10.89 29.16
C LEU A 90 -1.92 -11.17 28.84
N PHE A 91 -2.60 -11.89 29.71
CA PHE A 91 -4.03 -12.13 29.57
C PHE A 91 -4.82 -10.82 29.62
N GLU A 92 -4.46 -9.93 30.53
CA GLU A 92 -5.03 -8.58 30.63
C GLU A 92 -4.84 -7.78 29.33
N ALA A 93 -3.63 -7.76 28.77
CA ALA A 93 -3.34 -7.05 27.52
C ALA A 93 -4.16 -7.60 26.33
N ILE A 94 -4.22 -8.92 26.16
CA ILE A 94 -4.97 -9.57 25.07
C ILE A 94 -6.47 -9.30 25.20
N MET A 95 -7.00 -9.31 26.43
CA MET A 95 -8.43 -9.11 26.67
C MET A 95 -8.83 -7.65 26.48
N ASN A 96 -8.01 -6.70 26.92
CA ASN A 96 -8.39 -5.29 26.96
C ASN A 96 -7.98 -4.49 25.72
N TYR A 97 -7.03 -4.98 24.91
CA TYR A 97 -6.56 -4.26 23.73
C TYR A 97 -6.87 -5.00 22.43
N VAL A 98 -7.08 -4.22 21.36
CA VAL A 98 -7.22 -4.71 19.99
C VAL A 98 -6.13 -4.08 19.13
N LEU A 99 -5.60 -4.87 18.20
CA LEU A 99 -4.69 -4.39 17.16
C LEU A 99 -5.52 -3.90 15.98
N VAL A 100 -5.34 -2.63 15.64
CA VAL A 100 -5.89 -2.02 14.43
C VAL A 100 -4.73 -1.79 13.46
N HIS A 101 -4.82 -2.43 12.30
CA HIS A 101 -3.83 -2.25 11.23
C HIS A 101 -4.21 -1.04 10.40
N VAL A 102 -3.31 -0.07 10.31
CA VAL A 102 -3.41 1.04 9.37
C VAL A 102 -2.83 0.55 8.05
N GLU A 103 -3.72 0.33 7.09
CA GLU A 103 -3.39 -0.24 5.79
C GLU A 103 -3.35 0.86 4.73
N ALA A 104 -2.63 0.61 3.64
CA ALA A 104 -2.59 1.51 2.50
C ALA A 104 -2.41 0.75 1.19
N TYR A 105 -2.90 1.34 0.10
CA TYR A 105 -2.62 0.87 -1.26
C TYR A 105 -2.12 2.02 -2.12
N VAL A 106 -1.26 1.70 -3.09
CA VAL A 106 -0.71 2.68 -4.03
C VAL A 106 -1.80 3.12 -5.01
N VAL A 107 -1.92 4.43 -5.23
CA VAL A 107 -2.86 5.04 -6.19
C VAL A 107 -2.15 5.63 -7.40
N HIS A 108 -0.92 6.08 -7.22
CA HIS A 108 -0.14 6.70 -8.28
C HIS A 108 1.37 6.50 -8.05
N VAL A 109 2.10 6.25 -9.12
CA VAL A 109 3.57 6.18 -9.15
C VAL A 109 4.08 7.12 -10.22
N ASP A 110 4.87 8.11 -9.84
CA ASP A 110 5.53 9.03 -10.76
C ASP A 110 7.05 8.89 -10.64
N MET A 111 7.67 8.26 -11.64
CA MET A 111 9.14 8.21 -11.79
C MET A 111 9.62 9.11 -12.94
N VAL A 112 8.81 10.05 -13.40
CA VAL A 112 9.12 10.97 -14.49
C VAL A 112 9.48 12.34 -13.95
N LEU A 113 8.64 12.92 -13.07
CA LEU A 113 8.82 14.29 -12.61
C LEU A 113 9.45 14.35 -11.21
N ARG A 114 8.93 13.56 -10.26
CA ARG A 114 9.29 13.71 -8.84
C ARG A 114 9.83 12.47 -8.15
N ASN A 115 9.81 11.30 -8.78
CA ASN A 115 10.15 10.02 -8.13
C ASN A 115 9.33 9.78 -6.86
N GLU A 116 8.02 10.01 -6.96
CA GLU A 116 7.07 9.94 -5.85
C GLU A 116 6.13 8.74 -6.01
N VAL A 117 5.73 8.17 -4.87
CA VAL A 117 4.69 7.14 -4.78
C VAL A 117 3.62 7.65 -3.85
N SER A 118 2.40 7.73 -4.36
CA SER A 118 1.23 8.16 -3.60
C SER A 118 0.37 6.97 -3.24
N TYR A 119 -0.10 6.95 -1.99
CA TYR A 119 -0.93 5.88 -1.46
C TYR A 119 -2.15 6.46 -0.74
N LYS A 120 -3.13 5.60 -0.53
CA LYS A 120 -4.35 5.92 0.21
C LYS A 120 -4.55 4.92 1.34
N LEU A 121 -4.90 5.47 2.51
CA LEU A 121 -5.27 4.77 3.74
C LEU A 121 -6.71 4.27 3.67
#